data_AF-A0A6P8N3Y4-F1
#
_entry.id   AF-A0A6P8N3Y4-F1
#
_cell.length_a   1.000
_cell.length_b   1.000
_cell.length_c   1.000
_cell.angle_alpha   90.00
_cell.angle_beta   90.00
_cell.angle_gamma   90.00
#
_symmetry.space_group_name_H-M   'P 1'
#
loop_
_entity.id
_entity.type
_entity.pdbx_description
1 polymer ?
#
loop_
_entity_poly.entity_id
_entity_poly.type
_entity_poly.pdbx_seq_one_letter_code
_entity_poly.pdbx_strand_id
1 'polypeptide(L)'
;MLPVLEIDGKPVAQSNAVARYLAKKYDLMGRNEWDAMICDVLVDTLGDFKQETDVQEFICLIEEVQNKCIQTFFQTTWADFVFAAALENFEYMFGASALDKYPALRALKKRIHRIPAISDWLIRRPFTNS
;
A
#
# COMPACT_ATOMS: atom_id res chain seq x y z
N MET A 1 -8.92 -2.08 17.09
CA MET A 1 -7.78 -2.98 17.40
C MET A 1 -6.66 -2.68 16.43
N LEU A 2 -5.42 -2.62 16.89
CA LEU A 2 -4.25 -2.40 16.02
C LEU A 2 -3.63 -3.75 15.62
N PRO A 3 -2.99 -3.86 14.45
CA PRO A 3 -2.34 -5.09 14.03
C PRO A 3 -1.11 -5.40 14.89
N VAL A 4 -1.01 -6.65 15.34
CA VAL A 4 0.15 -7.24 16.02
C VAL A 4 0.53 -8.49 15.25
N LEU A 5 1.80 -8.57 14.83
CA LEU A 5 2.37 -9.79 14.28
C LEU A 5 3.10 -10.54 15.39
N GLU A 6 2.87 -11.85 15.51
CA GLU A 6 3.59 -12.72 16.44
C GLU A 6 4.47 -13.69 15.67
N ILE A 7 5.77 -13.71 15.99
CA ILE A 7 6.74 -14.63 15.40
C ILE A 7 7.44 -15.33 16.55
N ASP A 8 7.37 -16.67 16.59
CA ASP A 8 7.99 -17.49 17.64
C ASP A 8 7.66 -17.03 19.08
N GLY A 9 6.40 -16.67 19.32
CA GLY A 9 5.93 -16.19 20.63
C GLY A 9 6.30 -14.74 20.96
N LYS A 10 6.91 -14.00 20.02
CA LYS A 10 7.32 -12.60 20.21
C LYS A 10 6.37 -11.66 19.47
N PRO A 11 5.54 -10.87 20.18
CA PRO A 11 4.63 -9.92 19.55
C PRO A 11 5.37 -8.65 19.10
N VAL A 12 5.03 -8.17 17.91
CA VAL A 12 5.52 -6.93 17.32
C VAL A 12 4.33 -6.13 16.79
N ALA A 13 4.20 -4.89 17.28
CA ALA A 13 3.23 -3.93 16.78
C ALA A 13 3.88 -3.00 15.74
N GLN A 14 3.11 -2.06 15.20
CA GLN A 14 3.46 -1.15 14.09
C GLN A 14 3.31 -1.79 12.70
N SER A 15 2.23 -1.43 12.01
CA SER A 15 1.87 -2.00 10.70
C SER A 15 2.97 -1.83 9.66
N ASN A 16 3.60 -0.66 9.59
CA ASN A 16 4.63 -0.38 8.58
C ASN A 16 5.92 -1.15 8.88
N ALA A 17 6.32 -1.24 10.16
CA ALA A 17 7.48 -2.04 10.57
C ALA A 17 7.28 -3.53 10.27
N VAL A 18 6.08 -4.04 10.55
CA VAL A 18 5.67 -5.41 10.20
C VAL A 18 5.69 -5.63 8.69
N ALA A 19 5.10 -4.72 7.91
CA ALA A 19 5.07 -4.81 6.45
C ALA A 19 6.48 -4.79 5.85
N ARG A 20 7.36 -3.90 6.32
CA ARG A 20 8.77 -3.81 5.92
C ARG A 20 9.55 -5.09 6.28
N TYR A 21 9.31 -5.67 7.45
CA TYR A 21 9.94 -6.94 7.83
C TYR A 21 9.55 -8.07 6.87
N LEU A 22 8.25 -8.20 6.55
CA LEU A 22 7.76 -9.19 5.61
C LEU A 22 8.29 -8.93 4.20
N ALA A 23 8.35 -7.66 3.78
CA ALA A 23 8.90 -7.26 2.50
C ALA A 23 10.34 -7.73 2.33
N LYS A 24 11.18 -7.56 3.36
CA LYS A 24 12.56 -8.06 3.36
C LYS A 24 12.62 -9.58 3.26
N LYS A 25 11.70 -10.31 3.91
CA LYS A 25 11.65 -11.77 3.88
C LYS A 25 11.25 -12.34 2.52
N TYR A 26 10.46 -11.59 1.75
CA TYR A 26 9.90 -12.02 0.45
C TYR A 26 10.45 -11.25 -0.76
N ASP A 27 11.57 -10.55 -0.61
CA ASP A 27 12.24 -9.81 -1.69
C ASP A 27 11.38 -8.72 -2.36
N LEU A 28 10.58 -8.03 -1.56
CA LEU A 28 9.67 -6.95 -1.99
C LEU A 28 10.21 -5.55 -1.66
N MET A 29 11.50 -5.44 -1.33
CA MET A 29 12.12 -4.15 -0.96
C MET A 29 12.57 -3.32 -2.17
N GLY A 30 12.58 -3.88 -3.38
CA GLY A 30 13.24 -3.27 -4.53
C GLY A 30 14.56 -3.96 -4.85
N ARG A 31 15.30 -3.50 -5.87
CA ARG A 31 16.51 -4.21 -6.36
C ARG A 31 17.76 -3.92 -5.54
N ASN A 32 17.79 -2.80 -4.83
CA ASN A 32 18.94 -2.29 -4.11
C ASN A 32 18.50 -1.39 -2.95
N GLU A 33 19.46 -0.91 -2.16
CA GLU A 33 19.20 -0.05 -1.00
C GLU A 33 18.54 1.29 -1.38
N TRP A 34 18.82 1.82 -2.57
CA TRP A 34 18.18 3.03 -3.08
C TRP A 34 16.69 2.78 -3.35
N ASP A 35 16.36 1.69 -4.06
CA ASP A 35 14.99 1.28 -4.31
C ASP A 35 14.22 1.07 -2.98
N ALA A 36 14.87 0.46 -1.99
CA ALA A 36 14.32 0.26 -0.65
C ALA A 36 14.06 1.58 0.09
N MET A 37 15.01 2.51 0.04
CA MET A 37 14.86 3.84 0.64
C MET A 37 13.72 4.62 -0.03
N ILE A 38 13.60 4.55 -1.36
CA ILE A 38 12.47 5.17 -2.06
C ILE A 38 11.16 4.54 -1.60
N CYS A 39 11.06 3.21 -1.45
CA CYS A 39 9.86 2.58 -0.89
C CYS A 39 9.51 3.10 0.51
N ASP A 40 10.50 3.30 1.38
CA ASP A 40 10.30 3.88 2.71
C ASP A 40 9.78 5.32 2.63
N VAL A 41 10.41 6.18 1.82
CA VAL A 41 9.96 7.56 1.59
C VAL A 41 8.49 7.58 1.16
N LEU A 42 8.09 6.72 0.22
CA LEU A 42 6.73 6.70 -0.30
C LEU A 42 5.70 6.27 0.76
N VAL A 43 6.03 5.27 1.58
CA VAL A 43 5.14 4.78 2.64
C VAL A 43 5.04 5.76 3.79
N ASP A 44 6.14 6.40 4.19
CA ASP A 44 6.16 7.38 5.27
C ASP A 44 5.44 8.66 4.84
N THR A 45 5.66 9.11 3.59
CA THR A 45 4.91 10.19 2.96
C THR A 45 3.41 9.90 2.99
N LEU A 46 2.96 8.69 2.66
CA LEU A 46 1.54 8.34 2.77
C LEU A 46 1.04 8.37 4.23
N GLY A 47 1.90 8.04 5.20
CA GLY A 47 1.57 8.01 6.63
C GLY A 47 1.37 9.41 7.23
N ASP A 48 2.22 10.36 6.86
CA ASP A 48 2.15 11.74 7.35
C ASP A 48 0.82 12.41 6.94
N PHE A 49 0.36 12.16 5.71
CA PHE A 49 -0.87 12.76 5.19
C PHE A 49 -2.15 12.10 5.69
N LYS A 50 -2.10 10.92 6.34
CA LYS A 50 -3.27 10.38 7.04
C LYS A 50 -3.73 11.26 8.20
N GLN A 51 -2.92 12.23 8.62
CA GLN A 51 -3.25 13.17 9.69
C GLN A 51 -3.86 14.49 9.19
N GLU A 52 -3.82 14.79 7.89
CA GLU A 52 -4.35 16.03 7.32
C GLU A 52 -5.61 15.77 6.48
N THR A 53 -6.65 16.56 6.74
CA THR A 53 -8.02 16.34 6.26
C THR A 53 -8.30 16.79 4.82
N ASP A 54 -7.28 17.20 4.03
CA ASP A 54 -7.49 17.64 2.66
C ASP A 54 -7.32 16.50 1.64
N VAL A 55 -8.46 16.06 1.13
CA VAL A 55 -8.63 15.02 0.11
C VAL A 55 -7.88 15.34 -1.18
N GLN A 56 -7.79 16.62 -1.57
CA GLN A 56 -7.12 17.03 -2.80
C GLN A 56 -5.61 16.92 -2.69
N GLU A 57 -5.06 17.24 -1.52
CA GLU A 57 -3.62 17.17 -1.28
C GLU A 57 -3.14 15.72 -1.21
N PHE A 58 -3.92 14.86 -0.55
CA PHE A 58 -3.68 13.41 -0.53
C PHE A 58 -3.66 12.80 -1.94
N ILE A 59 -4.57 13.23 -2.82
CA ILE A 59 -4.66 12.75 -4.20
C ILE A 59 -3.47 13.22 -5.03
N CYS A 60 -3.13 14.52 -4.98
CA CYS A 60 -2.02 15.10 -5.75
C CYS A 60 -0.70 14.40 -5.40
N LEU A 61 -0.48 14.16 -4.10
CA LEU A 61 0.66 13.42 -3.59
C LEU A 61 0.69 11.98 -4.06
N ILE A 62 -0.43 11.28 -3.97
CA ILE A 62 -0.54 9.89 -4.43
C ILE A 62 -0.25 9.78 -5.93
N GLU A 63 -0.67 10.75 -6.75
CA GLU A 63 -0.32 10.80 -8.17
C GLU A 63 1.17 11.07 -8.40
N GLU A 64 1.77 12.00 -7.65
CA GLU A 64 3.21 12.28 -7.72
C GLU A 64 4.04 11.04 -7.32
N VAL A 65 3.67 10.42 -6.21
CA VAL A 65 4.26 9.18 -5.70
C VAL A 65 4.07 8.06 -6.70
N GLN A 66 2.87 7.87 -7.23
CA GLN A 66 2.60 6.84 -8.23
C GLN A 66 3.47 7.02 -9.48
N ASN A 67 3.60 8.25 -9.98
CA ASN A 67 4.42 8.54 -11.15
C ASN A 67 5.89 8.19 -10.89
N LYS A 68 6.40 8.45 -9.68
CA LYS A 68 7.73 8.01 -9.26
C LYS A 68 7.82 6.47 -9.14
N CYS A 69 6.83 5.79 -8.55
CA CYS A 69 6.80 4.33 -8.43
C CYS A 69 6.79 3.59 -9.78
N ILE A 70 5.91 4.02 -10.69
CA ILE A 70 5.70 3.37 -12.00
C ILE A 70 6.93 3.53 -12.90
N GLN A 71 7.65 4.64 -12.81
CA GLN A 71 8.87 4.85 -13.61
C GLN A 71 10.12 4.24 -12.99
N THR A 72 10.18 4.09 -11.66
CA THR A 72 11.42 3.67 -10.98
C THR A 72 11.54 2.15 -10.86
N PHE A 73 10.42 1.40 -10.76
CA PHE A 73 10.46 -0.04 -10.48
C PHE A 73 9.75 -0.88 -11.55
N PHE A 74 10.52 -1.73 -12.24
CA PHE A 74 9.98 -2.81 -13.10
C PHE A 74 9.39 -3.98 -12.28
N GLN A 75 9.50 -3.93 -10.95
CA GLN A 75 9.07 -4.98 -10.03
C GLN A 75 8.05 -4.47 -9.01
N THR A 76 7.19 -5.37 -8.53
CA THR A 76 6.28 -5.08 -7.43
C THR A 76 7.05 -4.98 -6.11
N THR A 77 6.78 -3.94 -5.32
CA THR A 77 7.39 -3.72 -4.01
C THR A 77 6.33 -3.64 -2.92
N TRP A 78 6.76 -3.67 -1.67
CA TRP A 78 5.87 -3.57 -0.51
C TRP A 78 5.10 -2.24 -0.45
N ALA A 79 5.68 -1.17 -1.00
CA ALA A 79 5.02 0.12 -1.13
C ALA A 79 3.72 -0.03 -1.93
N ASP A 80 3.73 -0.78 -3.04
CA ASP A 80 2.52 -1.01 -3.85
C ASP A 80 1.37 -1.63 -3.03
N PHE A 81 1.67 -2.54 -2.11
CA PHE A 81 0.66 -3.16 -1.24
C PHE A 81 0.10 -2.17 -0.22
N VAL A 82 0.96 -1.32 0.35
CA VAL A 82 0.53 -0.26 1.28
C VAL A 82 -0.37 0.74 0.54
N PHE A 83 -0.02 1.13 -0.68
CA PHE A 83 -0.86 1.99 -1.51
C PHE A 83 -2.18 1.32 -1.87
N ALA A 84 -2.18 0.05 -2.29
CA ALA A 84 -3.41 -0.67 -2.60
C ALA A 84 -4.37 -0.70 -1.39
N ALA A 85 -3.85 -0.95 -0.18
CA ALA A 85 -4.64 -0.91 1.05
C ALA A 85 -5.14 0.50 1.38
N ALA A 86 -4.34 1.54 1.16
CA ALA A 86 -4.77 2.92 1.35
C ALA A 86 -5.86 3.33 0.36
N LEU A 87 -5.80 2.86 -0.89
CA LEU A 87 -6.83 3.10 -1.90
C LEU A 87 -8.15 2.40 -1.57
N GLU A 88 -8.12 1.19 -0.97
CA GLU A 88 -9.35 0.55 -0.44
C GLU A 88 -9.97 1.40 0.68
N ASN A 89 -9.17 1.93 1.61
CA ASN A 89 -9.66 2.83 2.65
C ASN A 89 -10.21 4.14 2.08
N PHE A 90 -9.60 4.66 1.00
CA PHE A 90 -10.05 5.85 0.32
C PHE A 90 -11.42 5.66 -0.35
N GLU A 91 -11.61 4.57 -1.11
CA GLU A 91 -12.92 4.22 -1.67
C GLU A 91 -13.97 3.97 -0.58
N TYR A 92 -13.54 3.42 0.56
CA TYR A 92 -14.43 3.25 1.70
C TYR A 92 -14.90 4.61 2.25
N MET A 93 -13.99 5.56 2.44
CA MET A 93 -14.31 6.89 2.99
C MET A 93 -15.08 7.79 2.02
N PHE A 94 -14.75 7.76 0.73
CA PHE A 94 -15.28 8.70 -0.28
C PHE A 94 -16.24 8.05 -1.29
N GLY A 95 -16.47 6.74 -1.19
CA GLY A 95 -17.35 5.96 -2.06
C GLY A 95 -16.63 5.17 -3.14
N ALA A 96 -17.27 4.09 -3.62
CA ALA A 96 -16.68 3.14 -4.56
C ALA A 96 -16.25 3.77 -5.91
N SER A 97 -16.85 4.89 -6.31
CA SER A 97 -16.50 5.63 -7.53
C SER A 97 -15.42 6.70 -7.32
N ALA A 98 -14.87 6.84 -6.10
CA ALA A 98 -13.90 7.87 -5.79
C ALA A 98 -12.62 7.77 -6.64
N LEU A 99 -12.24 6.55 -7.06
CA LEU A 99 -11.08 6.31 -7.93
C LEU A 99 -11.37 6.45 -9.43
N ASP A 100 -12.61 6.68 -9.85
CA ASP A 100 -12.94 6.75 -11.29
C ASP A 100 -12.27 7.93 -11.99
N LYS A 101 -12.01 9.02 -11.24
CA LYS A 101 -11.29 10.20 -11.72
C LYS A 101 -9.77 9.96 -11.84
N TYR A 102 -9.26 8.90 -11.24
CA TYR A 102 -7.82 8.63 -11.07
C TYR A 102 -7.45 7.29 -11.73
N PRO A 103 -7.36 7.23 -13.07
CA PRO A 103 -7.16 5.98 -13.81
C PRO A 103 -5.83 5.31 -13.48
N ALA A 104 -4.81 6.09 -13.15
CA ALA A 104 -3.51 5.58 -12.74
C ALA A 104 -3.66 4.79 -11.42
N LEU A 105 -4.31 5.35 -10.39
CA LEU A 105 -4.48 4.67 -9.10
C LEU A 105 -5.31 3.41 -9.20
N ARG A 106 -6.35 3.47 -10.03
CA ARG A 106 -7.14 2.30 -10.37
C ARG A 106 -6.29 1.22 -11.04
N ALA A 107 -5.34 1.60 -11.90
CA ALA A 107 -4.43 0.65 -12.54
C ALA A 107 -3.45 0.02 -11.53
N LEU A 108 -2.91 0.79 -10.59
CA LEU A 108 -2.05 0.31 -9.51
C LEU A 108 -2.77 -0.74 -8.66
N LYS A 109 -3.96 -0.40 -8.15
CA LYS A 109 -4.78 -1.32 -7.35
C LYS A 109 -5.10 -2.60 -8.14
N LYS A 110 -5.54 -2.46 -9.40
CA LYS A 110 -5.80 -3.61 -10.28
C LYS A 110 -4.57 -4.49 -10.49
N ARG A 111 -3.37 -3.91 -10.62
CA ARG A 111 -2.12 -4.67 -10.77
C ARG A 111 -1.87 -5.56 -9.57
N ILE A 112 -2.01 -5.03 -8.35
CA ILE A 112 -1.82 -5.80 -7.11
C ILE A 112 -2.90 -6.86 -6.93
N HIS A 113 -4.15 -6.54 -7.24
CA HIS A 113 -5.27 -7.49 -7.10
C HIS A 113 -5.20 -8.64 -8.14
N ARG A 114 -4.42 -8.49 -9.21
CA ARG A 114 -4.18 -9.54 -10.21
C ARG A 114 -3.12 -10.55 -9.79
N ILE A 115 -2.34 -10.26 -8.73
CA ILE A 115 -1.37 -11.24 -8.20
C ILE A 115 -2.18 -12.46 -7.72
N PRO A 116 -1.92 -13.68 -8.23
CA PRO A 116 -2.78 -14.85 -7.94
C PRO A 116 -2.99 -15.09 -6.45
N ALA A 117 -1.91 -15.07 -5.66
CA ALA A 117 -2.00 -15.25 -4.20
C ALA A 117 -2.85 -14.18 -3.50
N ILE A 118 -2.83 -12.95 -4.00
CA ILE A 118 -3.64 -11.84 -3.48
C ILE A 118 -5.09 -11.99 -3.92
N SER A 119 -5.33 -12.35 -5.19
CA SER A 119 -6.67 -12.61 -5.70
C SER A 119 -7.36 -13.73 -4.92
N ASP A 120 -6.65 -14.83 -4.70
CA ASP A 120 -7.13 -15.97 -3.90
C ASP A 120 -7.39 -15.60 -2.44
N TRP A 121 -6.61 -14.67 -1.88
CA TRP A 121 -6.86 -14.12 -0.55
C TRP A 121 -8.09 -13.21 -0.54
N LEU A 122 -8.26 -12.33 -1.54
CA LEU A 122 -9.42 -11.43 -1.66
C LEU A 122 -10.74 -12.18 -1.78
N ILE A 123 -10.75 -13.38 -2.39
CA ILE A 123 -11.93 -14.25 -2.46
C ILE A 123 -12.27 -14.86 -1.10
N ARG A 124 -11.26 -15.21 -0.30
CA ARG A 124 -11.42 -15.93 0.97
C ARG A 124 -11.44 -15.02 2.19
N ARG A 125 -11.03 -13.75 2.06
CA ARG A 125 -10.95 -12.82 3.19
C ARG A 125 -12.34 -12.66 3.82
N PRO A 126 -12.46 -12.62 5.15
CA PRO A 126 -13.74 -12.39 5.81
C PRO A 126 -14.38 -11.09 5.33
N PHE A 127 -15.69 -11.11 5.10
CA PHE A 127 -16.43 -9.90 4.80
C PHE A 127 -16.47 -9.02 6.05
N THR A 128 -15.83 -7.85 5.98
CA THR A 128 -15.90 -6.84 7.02
C THR A 128 -16.75 -5.70 6.52
N ASN A 129 -17.86 -5.44 7.22
CA ASN A 129 -18.49 -4.12 7.21
C ASN A 129 -17.55 -3.19 7.98
N SER A 130 -16.59 -2.61 7.28
CA SER A 130 -15.88 -1.45 7.81
C SER A 130 -16.85 -0.29 7.94
#